data_AF-A0A953AHR5-F1
#
_entry.id   AF-A0A953AHR5-F1
#
_cell.length_a   1.000
_cell.length_b   1.000
_cell.length_c   1.000
_cell.angle_alpha   90.00
_cell.angle_beta   90.00
_cell.angle_gamma   90.00
#
_symmetry.space_group_name_H-M   'P 1'
#
loop_
_entity.id
_entity.type
_entity.pdbx_description
1 polymer ?
#
loop_
_entity_poly.entity_id
_entity_poly.type
_entity_poly.pdbx_seq_one_letter_code
_entity_poly.pdbx_strand_id
1 'polypeptide(L)'
;LHFHQRQSAAALACYQQAVAHFTPAVTPLLKGRAYAGLAEVSAMRQARQEALRARELAYEHYPQRPEEDPAYSYQRSSRYSLYVFGDAQTQLFLGQPKAAEKALQALEGETSDPEQEPITRVDLLYYYAQVRLQQGSMEEASSVVAEAVQLARRLGSRLYFNKLAEVYERLRERWPHERQIGALEDLFDPW
;
A
#
# COMPACT_ATOMS: atom_id res chain seq x y z
N LEU A 1 17.19 -6.32 -1.14
CA LEU A 1 17.44 -5.03 -1.84
C LEU A 1 17.63 -5.16 -3.36
N HIS A 2 18.59 -5.96 -3.87
CA HIS A 2 18.83 -6.08 -5.33
C HIS A 2 17.70 -6.77 -6.14
N PHE A 3 16.94 -7.69 -5.52
CA PHE A 3 15.82 -8.40 -6.17
C PHE A 3 14.63 -7.46 -6.49
N HIS A 4 14.19 -6.67 -5.50
CA HIS A 4 13.12 -5.66 -5.68
C HIS A 4 13.54 -4.51 -6.62
N GLN A 5 14.82 -4.14 -6.68
CA GLN A 5 15.32 -3.10 -7.58
C GLN A 5 15.36 -3.53 -9.06
N ARG A 6 15.64 -4.81 -9.36
CA ARG A 6 15.58 -5.34 -10.73
C ARG A 6 14.14 -5.47 -11.22
N GLN A 7 13.24 -5.91 -10.35
CA GLN A 7 11.81 -6.00 -10.68
C GLN A 7 11.18 -4.62 -10.85
N SER A 8 11.59 -3.61 -10.08
CA SER A 8 11.07 -2.25 -10.23
C SER A 8 11.51 -1.58 -11.54
N ALA A 9 12.68 -1.92 -12.09
CA ALA A 9 13.12 -1.41 -13.41
C ALA A 9 12.26 -1.96 -14.55
N ALA A 10 12.01 -3.27 -14.55
CA ALA A 10 11.15 -3.91 -15.53
C ALA A 10 9.71 -3.43 -15.41
N ALA A 11 9.18 -3.35 -14.18
CA ALA A 11 7.83 -2.83 -13.93
C ALA A 11 7.68 -1.37 -14.38
N LEU A 12 8.67 -0.52 -14.10
CA LEU A 12 8.69 0.87 -14.58
C LEU A 12 8.59 0.92 -16.11
N ALA A 13 9.39 0.13 -16.81
CA ALA A 13 9.35 0.08 -18.27
C ALA A 13 7.98 -0.40 -18.79
N CYS A 14 7.38 -1.42 -18.17
CA CYS A 14 6.04 -1.89 -18.53
C CYS A 14 4.97 -0.80 -18.34
N TYR A 15 4.96 -0.08 -17.22
CA TYR A 15 4.00 0.99 -16.99
C TYR A 15 4.22 2.18 -17.93
N GLN A 16 5.47 2.56 -18.19
CA GLN A 16 5.80 3.60 -19.17
C GLN A 16 5.32 3.23 -20.58
N GLN A 17 5.53 1.98 -21.00
CA GLN A 17 5.01 1.46 -22.27
C GLN A 17 3.47 1.47 -22.29
N ALA A 18 2.83 0.99 -21.23
CA ALA A 18 1.36 0.97 -21.14
C ALA A 18 0.77 2.37 -21.31
N VAL A 19 1.32 3.36 -20.61
CA VAL A 19 0.89 4.77 -20.72
C VAL A 19 1.16 5.35 -22.12
N ALA A 20 2.28 5.00 -22.75
CA ALA A 20 2.60 5.45 -24.11
C ALA A 20 1.63 4.90 -25.17
N HIS A 21 0.94 3.78 -24.88
CA HIS A 21 -0.06 3.17 -25.76
C HIS A 21 -1.50 3.64 -25.47
N PHE A 22 -1.68 4.64 -24.62
CA PHE A 22 -3.01 5.17 -24.35
C PHE A 22 -3.65 5.76 -25.60
N THR A 23 -4.85 5.28 -25.89
CA THR A 23 -5.74 5.82 -26.91
C THR A 23 -7.00 6.37 -26.23
N PRO A 24 -7.82 7.16 -26.94
CA PRO A 24 -9.12 7.58 -26.42
C PRO A 24 -10.04 6.41 -26.04
N ALA A 25 -9.82 5.21 -26.59
CA ALA A 25 -10.61 4.01 -26.29
C ALA A 25 -10.25 3.35 -24.94
N VAL A 26 -9.11 3.68 -24.34
CA VAL A 26 -8.74 3.14 -23.02
C VAL A 26 -9.62 3.77 -21.94
N THR A 27 -10.26 2.92 -21.14
CA THR A 27 -11.22 3.36 -20.13
C THR A 27 -10.54 4.15 -19.00
N PRO A 28 -11.28 5.06 -18.34
CA PRO A 28 -10.75 5.81 -17.19
C PRO A 28 -10.14 4.91 -16.10
N LEU A 29 -10.79 3.79 -15.74
CA LEU A 29 -10.27 2.91 -14.70
C LEU A 29 -8.92 2.28 -15.07
N LEU A 30 -8.74 1.86 -16.33
CA LEU A 30 -7.45 1.35 -16.80
C LEU A 30 -6.36 2.42 -16.80
N LYS A 31 -6.69 3.65 -17.22
CA LYS A 31 -5.75 4.78 -17.16
C LYS A 31 -5.33 5.06 -15.72
N GLY A 32 -6.31 5.22 -14.83
CA GLY A 32 -6.09 5.46 -13.41
C GLY A 32 -5.24 4.37 -12.75
N ARG A 33 -5.48 3.09 -13.08
CA ARG A 33 -4.69 1.97 -12.55
C ARG A 33 -3.26 1.92 -13.06
N ALA A 34 -3.03 2.15 -14.34
CA ALA A 34 -1.67 2.17 -14.86
C ALA A 34 -0.87 3.37 -14.32
N TYR A 35 -1.50 4.53 -14.17
CA TYR A 35 -0.87 5.68 -13.53
C TYR A 35 -0.60 5.47 -12.03
N ALA A 36 -1.51 4.82 -11.30
CA ALA A 36 -1.27 4.43 -9.91
C ALA A 36 -0.06 3.50 -9.78
N GLY A 37 0.04 2.48 -10.64
CA GLY A 37 1.20 1.60 -10.69
C GLY A 37 2.48 2.33 -11.09
N LEU A 38 2.42 3.25 -12.06
CA LEU A 38 3.55 4.09 -12.46
C LEU A 38 4.04 4.96 -11.29
N ALA A 39 3.13 5.51 -10.49
CA ALA A 39 3.46 6.31 -9.32
C ALA A 39 4.23 5.48 -8.29
N GLU A 40 3.71 4.29 -7.97
CA GLU A 40 4.31 3.36 -7.01
C GLU A 40 5.74 2.98 -7.43
N VAL A 41 5.91 2.46 -8.64
CA VAL A 41 7.22 1.98 -9.11
C VAL A 41 8.23 3.11 -9.32
N SER A 42 7.77 4.32 -9.68
CA SER A 42 8.63 5.50 -9.76
C SER A 42 9.12 5.90 -8.36
N ALA A 43 8.24 5.86 -7.36
CA ALA A 43 8.60 6.14 -5.98
C ALA A 43 9.56 5.10 -5.40
N MET A 44 9.35 3.81 -5.68
CA MET A 44 10.30 2.73 -5.31
C MET A 44 11.71 3.01 -5.82
N ARG A 45 11.83 3.69 -6.96
CA ARG A 45 13.10 4.06 -7.61
C ARG A 45 13.57 5.47 -7.25
N GLN A 46 12.92 6.14 -6.30
CA GLN A 46 13.22 7.49 -5.83
C GLN A 46 13.09 8.57 -6.92
N ALA A 47 12.35 8.29 -8.00
CA ALA A 47 12.01 9.25 -9.05
C ALA A 47 10.81 10.10 -8.60
N ARG A 48 11.08 11.04 -7.68
CA ARG A 48 10.04 11.77 -6.93
C ARG A 48 9.08 12.56 -7.83
N GLN A 49 9.59 13.28 -8.82
CA GLN A 49 8.74 14.12 -9.67
C GLN A 49 7.82 13.28 -10.55
N GLU A 50 8.34 12.21 -11.11
CA GLU A 50 7.62 11.24 -11.93
C GLU A 50 6.55 10.53 -11.09
N ALA A 51 6.89 10.12 -9.86
CA ALA A 51 5.95 9.50 -8.94
C ALA A 51 4.77 10.41 -8.62
N LEU A 52 5.04 11.67 -8.26
CA LEU A 52 3.99 12.64 -7.91
C LEU A 52 3.12 12.99 -9.12
N ARG A 53 3.71 13.20 -10.30
CA ARG A 53 2.97 13.45 -11.53
C ARG A 53 2.08 12.27 -11.92
N ALA A 54 2.62 11.05 -11.87
CA ALA A 54 1.83 9.85 -12.16
C ALA A 54 0.70 9.67 -11.16
N ARG A 55 0.92 9.99 -9.89
CA ARG A 55 -0.15 9.96 -8.87
C ARG A 55 -1.26 10.96 -9.18
N GLU A 56 -0.93 12.19 -9.55
CA GLU A 56 -1.93 13.20 -9.94
C GLU A 56 -2.77 12.71 -11.12
N LEU A 57 -2.13 12.16 -12.15
CA LEU A 57 -2.81 11.54 -13.30
C LEU A 57 -3.65 10.32 -12.90
N ALA A 58 -3.23 9.56 -11.89
CA ALA A 58 -4.02 8.47 -11.35
C ALA A 58 -5.34 9.02 -10.78
N TYR A 59 -5.28 10.04 -9.92
CA TYR A 59 -6.48 10.70 -9.36
C TYR A 59 -7.36 11.34 -10.43
N GLU A 60 -6.77 11.94 -11.47
CA GLU A 60 -7.51 12.58 -12.57
C GLU A 60 -8.39 11.58 -13.34
N HIS A 61 -7.86 10.37 -13.57
CA HIS A 61 -8.55 9.38 -14.40
C HIS A 61 -9.32 8.33 -13.61
N TYR A 62 -9.01 8.11 -12.33
CA TYR A 62 -9.68 7.07 -11.56
C TYR A 62 -11.17 7.44 -11.37
N PRO A 63 -12.11 6.59 -11.80
CA PRO A 63 -13.52 6.90 -11.66
C PRO A 63 -13.97 6.84 -10.20
N GLN A 64 -14.93 7.70 -9.83
CA GLN A 64 -15.55 7.67 -8.51
C GLN A 64 -16.35 6.40 -8.24
N ARG A 65 -16.85 5.76 -9.31
CA ARG A 65 -17.58 4.50 -9.27
C ARG A 65 -16.91 3.49 -10.20
N PRO A 66 -15.79 2.87 -9.78
CA PRO A 66 -15.06 1.91 -10.61
C PRO A 66 -15.93 0.79 -11.15
N GLU A 67 -16.95 0.36 -10.40
CA GLU A 67 -17.88 -0.70 -10.78
C GLU A 67 -18.69 -0.41 -12.05
N GLU A 68 -18.81 0.86 -12.46
CA GLU A 68 -19.50 1.27 -13.68
C GLU A 68 -18.56 1.32 -14.91
N ASP A 69 -17.25 1.19 -14.71
CA ASP A 69 -16.28 1.22 -15.80
C ASP A 69 -16.27 -0.12 -16.57
N PRO A 70 -16.26 -0.12 -17.92
CA PRO A 70 -16.25 -1.35 -18.72
C PRO A 70 -15.09 -2.31 -18.40
N ALA A 71 -13.98 -1.80 -17.88
CA ALA A 71 -12.83 -2.62 -17.52
C ALA A 71 -12.95 -3.27 -16.14
N TYR A 72 -13.93 -2.89 -15.31
CA TYR A 72 -14.04 -3.37 -13.93
C TYR A 72 -14.20 -4.89 -13.83
N SER A 73 -14.96 -5.52 -14.71
CA SER A 73 -15.17 -6.97 -14.72
C SER A 73 -13.86 -7.76 -14.90
N TYR A 74 -12.86 -7.16 -15.55
CA TYR A 74 -11.56 -7.79 -15.82
C TYR A 74 -10.53 -7.55 -14.72
N GLN A 75 -10.53 -6.38 -14.07
CA GLN A 75 -9.50 -5.99 -13.10
C GLN A 75 -9.98 -5.85 -11.65
N ARG A 76 -11.29 -5.79 -11.43
CA ARG A 76 -11.98 -5.61 -10.13
C ARG A 76 -11.32 -4.59 -9.21
N SER A 77 -10.78 -3.53 -9.78
CA SER A 77 -10.02 -2.52 -9.04
C SER A 77 -10.98 -1.50 -8.46
N SER A 78 -11.14 -1.48 -7.15
CA SER A 78 -11.91 -0.47 -6.43
C SER A 78 -11.04 0.74 -6.09
N ARG A 79 -11.65 1.81 -5.56
CA ARG A 79 -10.91 3.02 -5.12
C ARG A 79 -9.86 2.72 -4.04
N TYR A 80 -9.99 1.61 -3.32
CA TYR A 80 -8.92 1.05 -2.49
C TYR A 80 -7.57 1.05 -3.23
N SER A 81 -7.56 0.58 -4.47
CA SER A 81 -6.35 0.49 -5.28
C SER A 81 -5.70 1.84 -5.58
N LEU A 82 -6.49 2.91 -5.70
CA LEU A 82 -5.99 4.27 -5.88
C LEU A 82 -5.33 4.76 -4.59
N TYR A 83 -6.07 4.70 -3.47
CA TYR A 83 -5.60 5.25 -2.20
C TYR A 83 -4.43 4.50 -1.62
N VAL A 84 -4.45 3.17 -1.67
CA VAL A 84 -3.41 2.35 -1.05
C VAL A 84 -2.18 2.24 -1.95
N PHE A 85 -2.34 1.73 -3.17
CA PHE A 85 -1.20 1.48 -4.06
C PHE A 85 -0.74 2.75 -4.78
N GLY A 86 -1.69 3.53 -5.30
CA GLY A 86 -1.39 4.76 -6.04
C GLY A 86 -0.87 5.90 -5.18
N ASP A 87 -1.36 6.05 -3.95
CA ASP A 87 -1.02 7.18 -3.08
C ASP A 87 -0.25 6.79 -1.83
N ALA A 88 -0.84 6.05 -0.89
CA ALA A 88 -0.23 5.77 0.41
C ALA A 88 1.13 5.09 0.28
N GLN A 89 1.23 4.07 -0.56
CA GLN A 89 2.47 3.36 -0.80
C GLN A 89 3.50 4.21 -1.55
N THR A 90 3.08 4.96 -2.58
CA THR A 90 3.91 5.96 -3.25
C THR A 90 4.53 6.92 -2.24
N GLN A 91 3.72 7.45 -1.32
CA GLN A 91 4.16 8.40 -0.30
C GLN A 91 5.10 7.77 0.73
N LEU A 92 4.85 6.53 1.15
CA LEU A 92 5.75 5.78 2.02
C LEU A 92 7.11 5.55 1.36
N PHE A 93 7.17 5.22 0.07
CA PHE A 93 8.45 5.07 -0.65
C PHE A 93 9.19 6.40 -0.81
N LEU A 94 8.49 7.52 -0.85
CA LEU A 94 9.07 8.86 -0.87
C LEU A 94 9.40 9.42 0.53
N GLY A 95 9.22 8.63 1.59
CA GLY A 95 9.48 9.07 2.97
C GLY A 95 8.51 10.15 3.47
N GLN A 96 7.27 10.15 2.99
CA GLN A 96 6.23 11.13 3.34
C GLN A 96 5.08 10.46 4.13
N PRO A 97 5.33 9.91 5.33
CA PRO A 97 4.34 9.07 6.02
C PRO A 97 3.10 9.85 6.48
N LYS A 98 3.21 11.15 6.78
CA LYS A 98 2.03 11.99 7.07
C LYS A 98 1.09 12.14 5.86
N ALA A 99 1.65 12.13 4.66
CA ALA A 99 0.84 12.23 3.45
C ALA A 99 0.25 10.85 3.08
N ALA A 100 0.99 9.76 3.34
CA ALA A 100 0.46 8.41 3.24
C ALA A 100 -0.73 8.18 4.17
N GLU A 101 -0.61 8.62 5.43
CA GLU A 101 -1.72 8.57 6.41
C GLU A 101 -2.97 9.28 5.92
N LYS A 102 -2.83 10.49 5.37
CA LYS A 102 -3.97 11.23 4.81
C LYS A 102 -4.68 10.46 3.69
N ALA A 103 -3.94 9.73 2.87
CA ALA A 103 -4.52 8.90 1.82
C ALA A 103 -5.31 7.71 2.40
N LEU A 104 -4.79 7.05 3.44
CA LEU A 104 -5.50 5.98 4.14
C LEU A 104 -6.77 6.49 4.83
N GLN A 105 -6.72 7.65 5.48
CA GLN A 105 -7.88 8.29 6.10
C GLN A 105 -8.93 8.73 5.06
N ALA A 106 -8.49 9.23 3.90
CA ALA A 106 -9.40 9.60 2.82
C ALA A 106 -10.16 8.39 2.28
N LEU A 107 -9.50 7.23 2.16
CA LEU A 107 -10.15 5.97 1.81
C LEU A 107 -11.24 5.61 2.82
N GLU A 108 -10.95 5.66 4.12
CA GLU A 108 -11.94 5.37 5.18
C GLU A 108 -13.16 6.31 5.13
N GLY A 109 -12.98 7.55 4.68
CA GLY A 109 -14.07 8.50 4.49
C GLY A 109 -14.94 8.24 3.25
N GLU A 110 -14.42 7.53 2.25
CA GLU A 110 -15.14 7.22 1.01
C GLU A 110 -15.73 5.82 0.97
N THR A 111 -15.03 4.85 1.55
CA THR A 111 -15.55 3.51 1.70
C THR A 111 -16.28 3.43 3.03
N SER A 112 -17.59 3.17 3.03
CA SER A 112 -18.27 2.61 4.19
C SER A 112 -17.86 1.15 4.47
N ASP A 113 -16.73 0.73 3.92
CA ASP A 113 -16.39 -0.67 3.69
C ASP A 113 -14.92 -1.08 3.91
N PRO A 114 -14.28 -0.69 5.03
CA PRO A 114 -13.15 -1.47 5.57
C PRO A 114 -13.59 -2.77 6.26
N GLU A 115 -14.90 -3.00 6.40
CA GLU A 115 -15.48 -4.08 7.21
C GLU A 115 -16.08 -5.27 6.41
N GLN A 116 -16.39 -5.18 5.11
CA GLN A 116 -16.96 -6.34 4.38
C GLN A 116 -15.93 -7.39 4.01
N GLU A 117 -14.65 -7.05 3.87
CA GLU A 117 -13.59 -8.01 3.57
C GLU A 117 -12.46 -7.99 4.61
N PRO A 118 -12.38 -9.00 5.49
CA PRO A 118 -11.34 -9.07 6.51
C PRO A 118 -9.89 -8.99 5.99
N ILE A 119 -9.67 -9.39 4.73
CA ILE A 119 -8.37 -9.28 4.07
C ILE A 119 -7.98 -7.82 3.79
N THR A 120 -8.94 -6.99 3.38
CA THR A 120 -8.73 -5.55 3.16
C THR A 120 -8.37 -4.86 4.47
N ARG A 121 -9.02 -5.25 5.58
CA ARG A 121 -8.70 -4.73 6.91
C ARG A 121 -7.27 -5.04 7.34
N VAL A 122 -6.80 -6.28 7.16
CA VAL A 122 -5.41 -6.62 7.54
C VAL A 122 -4.39 -5.89 6.67
N ASP A 123 -4.69 -5.66 5.39
CA ASP A 123 -3.82 -4.88 4.51
C ASP A 123 -3.74 -3.40 4.94
N LEU A 124 -4.88 -2.79 5.29
CA LEU A 124 -4.89 -1.43 5.84
C LEU A 124 -4.08 -1.31 7.13
N LEU A 125 -4.25 -2.26 8.05
CA LEU A 125 -3.46 -2.29 9.28
C LEU A 125 -1.95 -2.44 8.98
N TYR A 126 -1.58 -3.23 7.98
CA TYR A 126 -0.18 -3.30 7.53
C TYR A 126 0.35 -1.94 7.05
N TYR A 127 -0.40 -1.20 6.23
CA TYR A 127 0.03 0.13 5.78
C TYR A 127 0.07 1.16 6.93
N TYR A 128 -0.89 1.13 7.86
CA TYR A 128 -0.82 1.95 9.07
C TYR A 128 0.41 1.62 9.92
N ALA A 129 0.73 0.34 10.10
CA ALA A 129 1.93 -0.07 10.82
C ALA A 129 3.20 0.51 10.16
N GLN A 130 3.29 0.49 8.82
CA GLN A 130 4.38 1.13 8.09
C GLN A 130 4.42 2.65 8.26
N VAL A 131 3.27 3.32 8.22
CA VAL A 131 3.15 4.76 8.46
C VAL A 131 3.70 5.11 9.85
N ARG A 132 3.24 4.41 10.90
CA ARG A 132 3.67 4.66 12.29
C ARG A 132 5.14 4.38 12.50
N LEU A 133 5.63 3.26 11.94
CA LEU A 133 7.06 2.94 11.93
C LEU A 133 7.89 4.06 11.29
N GLN A 134 7.49 4.58 10.13
CA GLN A 134 8.21 5.68 9.47
C GLN A 134 8.10 7.01 10.24
N GLN A 135 6.96 7.29 10.88
CA GLN A 135 6.78 8.46 11.75
C GLN A 135 7.64 8.38 13.03
N GLY A 136 8.09 7.19 13.42
CA GLY A 136 8.86 6.99 14.65
C GLY A 136 7.99 6.86 15.89
N SER A 137 6.68 6.62 15.73
CA SER A 137 5.73 6.42 16.83
C SER A 137 5.76 4.94 17.25
N MET A 138 6.66 4.58 18.16
CA MET A 138 6.88 3.19 18.58
C MET A 138 5.62 2.55 19.14
N GLU A 139 4.94 3.23 20.07
CA GLU A 139 3.79 2.71 20.79
C GLU A 139 2.63 2.44 19.83
N GLU A 140 2.36 3.39 18.94
CA GLU A 140 1.33 3.28 17.92
C GLU A 140 1.66 2.19 16.89
N ALA A 141 2.92 2.13 16.41
CA ALA A 141 3.33 1.10 15.47
C ALA A 141 3.18 -0.30 16.08
N SER A 142 3.59 -0.48 17.33
CA SER A 142 3.50 -1.75 18.06
C SER A 142 2.05 -2.18 18.27
N SER A 143 1.18 -1.23 18.64
CA SER A 143 -0.25 -1.48 18.81
C SER A 143 -0.90 -1.96 17.51
N VAL A 144 -0.64 -1.25 16.40
CA VAL A 144 -1.20 -1.61 15.08
C VAL A 144 -0.66 -2.97 14.60
N VAL A 145 0.64 -3.25 14.79
CA VAL A 145 1.23 -4.56 14.44
C VAL A 145 0.57 -5.69 15.22
N ALA A 146 0.34 -5.51 16.53
CA ALA A 146 -0.33 -6.50 17.38
C ALA A 146 -1.75 -6.81 16.89
N GLU A 147 -2.53 -5.79 16.54
CA GLU A 147 -3.87 -5.98 15.95
C GLU A 147 -3.79 -6.72 14.62
N ALA A 148 -2.89 -6.27 13.73
CA ALA A 148 -2.74 -6.80 12.38
C ALA A 148 -2.34 -8.27 12.36
N VAL A 149 -1.37 -8.68 13.20
CA VAL A 149 -0.84 -10.05 13.22
C VAL A 149 -1.88 -11.02 13.76
N GLN A 150 -2.64 -10.61 14.78
CA GLN A 150 -3.76 -11.40 15.29
C GLN A 150 -4.85 -11.57 14.24
N LEU A 151 -5.16 -10.53 13.48
CA LEU A 151 -6.13 -10.62 12.39
C LEU A 151 -5.61 -11.54 11.27
N ALA A 152 -4.35 -11.40 10.86
CA ALA A 152 -3.72 -12.28 9.87
C ALA A 152 -3.80 -13.76 10.28
N ARG A 153 -3.55 -14.05 11.56
CA ARG A 153 -3.69 -15.39 12.16
C ARG A 153 -5.10 -15.92 12.07
N ARG A 154 -6.09 -15.15 12.52
CA ARG A 154 -7.51 -15.55 12.46
C ARG A 154 -7.97 -15.84 11.04
N LEU A 155 -7.45 -15.11 10.05
CA LEU A 155 -7.76 -15.30 8.64
C LEU A 155 -6.92 -16.40 7.96
N GLY A 156 -5.94 -16.99 8.66
CA GLY A 156 -5.01 -17.94 8.06
C GLY A 156 -4.12 -17.34 6.96
N SER A 157 -3.95 -16.02 6.93
CA SER A 157 -3.24 -15.33 5.85
C SER A 157 -1.73 -15.31 6.08
N ARG A 158 -1.04 -16.34 5.56
CA ARG A 158 0.44 -16.43 5.59
C ARG A 158 1.12 -15.24 4.91
N LEU A 159 0.50 -14.70 3.85
CA LEU A 159 1.04 -13.54 3.13
C LEU A 159 1.16 -12.32 4.05
N TYR A 160 0.06 -11.94 4.71
CA TYR A 160 0.06 -10.77 5.60
C TYR A 160 0.83 -11.02 6.88
N PHE A 161 0.83 -12.26 7.39
CA PHE A 161 1.68 -12.62 8.51
C PHE A 161 3.16 -12.36 8.22
N ASN A 162 3.67 -12.83 7.08
CA ASN A 162 5.07 -12.62 6.69
C ASN A 162 5.38 -11.13 6.48
N LYS A 163 4.48 -10.38 5.84
CA LYS A 163 4.62 -8.92 5.69
C LYS A 163 4.73 -8.20 7.05
N LEU A 164 3.93 -8.62 8.02
CA LEU A 164 3.95 -8.03 9.37
C LEU A 164 5.18 -8.45 10.16
N ALA A 165 5.71 -9.65 9.93
CA ALA A 165 6.99 -10.09 10.51
C ALA A 165 8.13 -9.18 10.02
N GLU A 166 8.14 -8.79 8.74
CA GLU A 166 9.11 -7.81 8.22
C GLU A 166 8.99 -6.43 8.91
N VAL A 167 7.76 -6.00 9.23
CA VAL A 167 7.55 -4.75 9.98
C VAL A 167 8.05 -4.89 11.42
N TYR A 168 7.79 -6.03 12.05
CA TYR A 168 8.26 -6.33 13.40
C TYR A 168 9.80 -6.34 13.50
N GLU A 169 10.49 -6.98 12.56
CA GLU A 169 11.96 -6.98 12.53
C GLU A 169 12.52 -5.54 12.43
N ARG A 170 11.89 -4.67 11.64
CA ARG A 170 12.26 -3.25 11.57
C ARG A 170 11.97 -2.49 12.87
N LEU A 171 10.93 -2.86 13.62
CA LEU A 171 10.69 -2.32 14.95
C LEU A 171 11.80 -2.75 15.92
N ARG A 172 12.21 -4.02 15.91
CA ARG A 172 13.32 -4.54 16.73
C ARG A 172 14.63 -3.86 16.42
N GLU A 173 14.95 -3.67 15.14
CA GLU A 173 16.17 -2.97 14.72
C GLU A 173 16.21 -1.52 15.24
N ARG A 174 15.06 -0.85 15.26
CA ARG A 174 14.96 0.56 15.67
C ARG A 174 14.88 0.74 17.19
N TRP A 175 14.24 -0.19 17.89
CA TRP A 175 13.96 -0.13 19.34
C TRP A 175 14.26 -1.48 20.03
N PRO A 176 15.52 -1.94 20.04
CA PRO A 176 15.88 -3.31 20.44
C PRO A 176 15.70 -3.62 21.94
N HIS A 177 15.62 -2.59 22.79
CA HIS A 177 15.56 -2.75 24.25
C HIS A 177 14.18 -2.46 24.84
N GLU A 178 13.20 -2.16 23.99
CA GLU A 178 11.87 -1.75 24.43
C GLU A 178 11.01 -2.96 24.72
N ARG A 179 10.50 -3.04 25.95
CA ARG A 179 9.71 -4.20 26.43
C ARG A 179 8.48 -4.46 25.56
N GLN A 180 7.85 -3.40 25.07
CA GLN A 180 6.68 -3.50 24.20
C GLN A 180 7.02 -4.21 22.88
N ILE A 181 8.22 -3.99 22.34
CA ILE A 181 8.68 -4.67 21.13
C ILE A 181 8.99 -6.14 21.44
N GLY A 182 9.61 -6.43 22.59
CA GLY A 182 9.81 -7.81 23.03
C GLY A 182 8.50 -8.60 23.16
N ALA A 183 7.44 -7.97 23.68
CA ALA A 183 6.13 -8.60 23.84
C ALA A 183 5.42 -8.94 22.51
N LEU A 184 5.86 -8.39 21.37
CA LEU A 184 5.32 -8.75 20.06
C LEU A 184 5.84 -10.11 19.58
N GLU A 185 6.97 -10.60 20.10
CA GLU A 185 7.62 -11.85 19.65
C GLU A 185 6.66 -13.04 19.72
N ASP A 186 5.95 -13.17 20.84
CA ASP A 186 4.95 -14.24 21.09
C ASP A 186 3.82 -14.27 20.05
N LEU A 187 3.56 -13.14 19.37
CA LEU A 187 2.53 -13.07 18.34
C LEU A 187 2.99 -13.69 17.01
N PHE A 188 4.30 -13.82 16.80
CA PHE A 188 4.93 -14.34 15.59
C PHE A 188 5.37 -15.81 15.66
N ASP A 189 4.93 -16.54 16.69
CA ASP A 189 5.15 -17.99 16.75
C ASP A 189 4.53 -18.71 15.54
N PRO A 190 5.24 -19.68 14.92
CA PRO A 190 4.72 -20.45 13.79
C PRO A 190 3.43 -21.21 14.15
N TRP A 191 2.46 -21.25 13.23
CA TRP A 191 1.26 -22.09 13.31
C TRP A 191 1.01 -22.92 12.04
#